data_AF-A0A9W8RKW3-F1
#
_entry.id   AF-A0A9W8RKW3-F1
#
_cell.length_a   1.000
_cell.length_b   1.000
_cell.length_c   1.000
_cell.angle_alpha   90.00
_cell.angle_beta   90.00
_cell.angle_gamma   90.00
#
_symmetry.space_group_name_H-M   'P 1'
#
loop_
_entity.id
_entity.type
_entity.pdbx_description
1 polymer ?
#
loop_
_entity_poly.entity_id
_entity_poly.type
_entity_poly.pdbx_seq_one_letter_code
_entity_poly.pdbx_strand_id
1 'polypeptide(L)'
;MDPLSITAAVLGIAAPTVQSIQHLRHNIQAISDAPDDIASLGEDLLTIEQAITSIQEVSEPQWLTLGESVIAQYKTGINLCRKSCTRFQAAIEHWTRHGEAVKLSWRDRTAIGLFKQDQIKYTSSQLQNCKLTLPSVIGIANFHSSLQQTSAGEEMMKLVWKKEAEISKAVSATEKQLHEVQSMLKSLHLASLEDLEENPDQVNAQRQIETEKFALEQSIDLLKALNEDVSSAAKDLRKGQGQALSTVRFGEHNFGVQTGISNAPINFSLGK
;
A
#
# COMPACT_ATOMS: atom_id res chain seq x y z
N MET A 1 -4.23 -27.28 6.91
CA MET A 1 -4.98 -26.01 6.92
C MET A 1 -5.48 -25.85 5.48
N ASP A 2 -6.77 -25.74 5.18
CA ASP A 2 -7.74 -24.76 5.69
C ASP A 2 -9.19 -25.31 5.78
N PRO A 3 -10.17 -24.48 6.24
CA PRO A 3 -11.12 -24.02 5.23
C PRO A 3 -11.63 -22.58 5.44
N LEU A 4 -10.73 -21.58 5.47
CA LEU A 4 -11.08 -20.22 5.06
C LEU A 4 -10.11 -19.84 3.96
N SER A 5 -10.62 -19.68 2.73
CA SER A 5 -9.80 -19.25 1.61
C SER A 5 -9.13 -17.90 1.93
N ILE A 6 -7.97 -17.62 1.34
CA ILE A 6 -7.22 -16.37 1.49
C ILE A 6 -8.15 -15.17 1.27
N THR A 7 -9.00 -15.26 0.25
CA THR A 7 -10.04 -14.28 -0.05
C THR A 7 -10.95 -14.05 1.16
N ALA A 8 -11.48 -15.10 1.78
CA ALA A 8 -12.34 -14.98 2.97
C ALA A 8 -11.59 -14.33 4.15
N ALA A 9 -10.32 -14.68 4.36
CA ALA A 9 -9.49 -14.10 5.41
C ALA A 9 -9.20 -12.60 5.17
N VAL A 10 -8.94 -12.20 3.91
CA VAL A 10 -8.74 -10.78 3.55
C VAL A 10 -10.07 -10.02 3.70
N LEU A 11 -11.17 -10.56 3.18
CA LEU A 11 -12.51 -9.96 3.27
C LEU A 11 -12.94 -9.73 4.72
N GLY A 12 -12.65 -10.68 5.62
CA GLY A 12 -12.97 -10.57 7.04
C GLY A 12 -12.30 -9.38 7.75
N ILE A 13 -11.20 -8.87 7.20
CA ILE A 13 -10.50 -7.69 7.73
C ILE A 13 -10.83 -6.44 6.90
N ALA A 14 -11.01 -6.59 5.58
CA ALA A 14 -11.33 -5.49 4.66
C ALA A 14 -12.68 -4.84 4.98
N ALA A 15 -13.74 -5.63 5.18
CA ALA A 15 -15.09 -5.12 5.43
C ALA A 15 -15.19 -4.18 6.66
N PRO A 16 -14.73 -4.57 7.87
CA PRO A 16 -14.76 -3.65 9.01
C PRO A 16 -13.81 -2.45 8.85
N THR A 17 -12.79 -2.57 8.00
CA THR A 17 -11.89 -1.45 7.69
C THR A 17 -12.57 -0.42 6.81
N VAL A 18 -13.27 -0.86 5.75
CA VAL A 18 -14.11 0.02 4.90
C VAL A 18 -15.13 0.76 5.75
N GLN A 19 -15.82 0.06 6.66
CA GLN A 19 -16.78 0.69 7.57
C GLN A 19 -16.14 1.77 8.44
N SER A 20 -14.96 1.51 9.01
CA SER A 20 -14.24 2.48 9.82
C SER A 20 -13.81 3.72 9.01
N ILE A 21 -13.38 3.52 7.76
CA ILE A 21 -13.00 4.60 6.84
C ILE A 21 -14.21 5.45 6.46
N GLN A 22 -15.33 4.80 6.08
CA GLN A 22 -16.57 5.48 5.72
C GLN A 22 -17.10 6.33 6.87
N HIS A 23 -17.11 5.76 8.08
CA HIS A 23 -17.54 6.48 9.26
C HIS A 23 -16.66 7.70 9.54
N LEU A 24 -15.33 7.53 9.50
CA LEU A 24 -14.40 8.64 9.69
C LEU A 24 -14.58 9.73 8.63
N ARG A 25 -14.70 9.36 7.35
CA ARG A 25 -14.93 10.31 6.26
C ARG A 25 -16.24 11.08 6.46
N HIS A 26 -17.32 10.39 6.86
CA HIS A 26 -18.59 11.04 7.14
C HIS A 26 -18.47 12.06 8.28
N ASN A 27 -17.76 11.71 9.36
CA ASN A 27 -17.51 12.64 10.46
C ASN A 27 -16.69 13.86 10.00
N ILE A 28 -15.65 13.66 9.17
CA ILE A 28 -14.87 14.75 8.59
C ILE A 28 -15.75 15.66 7.71
N GLN A 29 -16.63 15.09 6.88
CA GLN A 29 -17.52 15.86 5.99
C GLN A 29 -18.63 16.62 6.75
N ALA A 30 -19.06 16.09 7.90
CA ALA A 30 -20.06 16.73 8.75
C ALA A 30 -19.52 17.97 9.49
N ILE A 31 -18.21 18.20 9.44
CA ILE A 31 -17.56 19.36 10.05
C ILE A 31 -17.67 20.56 9.11
N SER A 32 -18.36 21.61 9.55
CA SER A 32 -18.63 22.79 8.72
C SER A 32 -17.41 23.68 8.44
N ASP A 33 -16.38 23.61 9.28
CA ASP A 33 -15.22 24.51 9.27
C ASP A 33 -13.88 23.73 9.34
N ALA A 34 -13.81 22.57 8.67
CA ALA A 34 -12.62 21.72 8.69
C ALA A 34 -11.41 22.44 8.06
N PRO A 35 -10.24 22.47 8.72
CA PRO A 35 -8.97 22.87 8.08
C PRO A 35 -8.66 22.07 6.81
N ASP A 36 -7.96 22.68 5.86
CA ASP A 36 -7.62 22.07 4.56
C ASP A 36 -6.88 20.72 4.71
N ASP A 37 -6.02 20.58 5.72
CA ASP A 37 -5.31 19.33 6.02
C ASP A 37 -6.25 18.18 6.42
N ILE A 38 -7.41 18.48 6.99
CA ILE A 38 -8.45 17.50 7.35
C ILE A 38 -9.41 17.28 6.21
N ALA A 39 -9.72 18.32 5.43
CA ALA A 39 -10.52 18.18 4.22
C ALA A 39 -9.83 17.27 3.19
N SER A 40 -8.52 17.48 2.95
CA SER A 40 -7.70 16.64 2.09
C SER A 40 -7.63 15.19 2.56
N LEU A 41 -7.63 14.96 3.88
CA LEU A 41 -7.71 13.61 4.46
C LEU A 41 -9.00 12.87 4.06
N GLY A 42 -10.11 13.58 3.85
CA GLY A 42 -11.35 12.99 3.33
C GLY A 42 -11.18 12.36 1.95
N GLU A 43 -10.42 13.01 1.06
CA GLU A 43 -10.10 12.51 -0.28
C GLU A 43 -9.11 11.34 -0.23
N ASP A 44 -8.15 11.39 0.69
CA ASP A 44 -7.24 10.28 0.95
C ASP A 44 -8.00 9.04 1.43
N LEU A 45 -8.94 9.23 2.36
CA LEU A 45 -9.81 8.17 2.85
C LEU A 45 -10.70 7.58 1.76
N LEU A 46 -11.21 8.40 0.84
CA LEU A 46 -11.93 7.91 -0.34
C LEU A 46 -11.04 7.02 -1.22
N THR A 47 -9.78 7.43 -1.46
CA THR A 47 -8.82 6.64 -2.23
C THR A 47 -8.54 5.28 -1.55
N ILE A 48 -8.37 5.28 -0.24
CA ILE A 48 -8.13 4.06 0.55
C ILE A 48 -9.37 3.16 0.54
N GLU A 49 -10.58 3.72 0.71
CA GLU A 49 -11.84 2.98 0.65
C GLU A 49 -11.99 2.27 -0.70
N GLN A 50 -11.75 2.99 -1.80
CA GLN A 50 -11.82 2.43 -3.15
C GLN A 50 -10.83 1.28 -3.32
N ALA A 51 -9.59 1.45 -2.86
CA ALA A 51 -8.59 0.38 -2.90
C ALA A 51 -9.05 -0.85 -2.11
N ILE A 52 -9.46 -0.69 -0.85
CA ILE A 52 -9.92 -1.83 -0.04
C ILE A 52 -11.20 -2.46 -0.62
N THR A 53 -12.05 -1.69 -1.29
CA THR A 53 -13.24 -2.24 -1.96
C THR A 53 -12.88 -3.04 -3.21
N SER A 54 -11.95 -2.56 -4.03
CA SER A 54 -11.45 -3.30 -5.20
C SER A 54 -10.76 -4.61 -4.83
N ILE A 55 -10.29 -4.77 -3.59
CA ILE A 55 -9.73 -6.05 -3.15
C ILE A 55 -10.76 -7.18 -3.12
N GLN A 56 -12.04 -6.84 -3.01
CA GLN A 56 -13.13 -7.83 -3.03
C GLN A 56 -13.25 -8.53 -4.39
N GLU A 57 -12.69 -7.93 -5.44
CA GLU A 57 -12.67 -8.47 -6.80
C GLU A 57 -11.45 -9.36 -7.06
N VAL A 58 -10.47 -9.40 -6.14
CA VAL A 58 -9.28 -10.25 -6.28
C VAL A 58 -9.61 -11.70 -5.94
N SER A 59 -9.46 -12.57 -6.92
CA SER A 59 -9.72 -14.00 -6.83
C SER A 59 -8.62 -14.77 -6.07
N GLU A 60 -8.97 -15.94 -5.53
CA GLU A 60 -8.04 -16.81 -4.82
C GLU A 60 -6.75 -17.14 -5.62
N PRO A 61 -6.80 -17.45 -6.94
CA PRO A 61 -5.59 -17.70 -7.71
C PRO A 61 -4.68 -16.47 -7.85
N GLN A 62 -5.26 -15.26 -7.93
CA GLN A 62 -4.48 -14.03 -7.96
C GLN A 62 -3.74 -13.82 -6.63
N TRP A 63 -4.40 -14.10 -5.51
CA TRP A 63 -3.76 -14.05 -4.20
C TRP A 63 -2.59 -15.02 -4.07
N LEU A 64 -2.77 -16.27 -4.51
CA LEU A 64 -1.72 -17.28 -4.48
C LEU A 64 -0.50 -16.85 -5.31
N THR A 65 -0.72 -16.14 -6.41
CA THR A 65 0.37 -15.65 -7.28
C THR A 65 1.23 -14.60 -6.58
N LEU A 66 0.63 -13.75 -5.73
CA LEU A 66 1.37 -12.72 -4.97
C LEU A 66 2.25 -13.29 -3.86
N GLY A 67 2.00 -14.53 -3.43
CA GLY A 67 2.76 -15.20 -2.38
C GLY A 67 2.37 -14.81 -0.95
N GLU A 68 2.72 -15.70 0.00
CA GLU A 68 2.29 -15.60 1.39
C GLU A 68 2.80 -14.34 2.10
N SER A 69 4.02 -13.89 1.79
CA SER A 69 4.62 -12.68 2.39
C SER A 69 3.78 -11.44 2.09
N VAL A 70 3.42 -11.24 0.81
CA VAL A 70 2.59 -10.11 0.36
C VAL A 70 1.22 -10.17 1.02
N ILE A 71 0.60 -11.36 1.09
CA ILE A 71 -0.70 -11.55 1.76
C ILE A 71 -0.62 -11.17 3.24
N ALA A 72 0.40 -11.65 3.96
CA ALA A 72 0.56 -11.39 5.40
C ALA A 72 0.80 -9.90 5.68
N GLN A 73 1.67 -9.26 4.92
CA GLN A 73 1.95 -7.83 5.03
C GLN A 73 0.73 -6.99 4.64
N TYR A 74 -0.02 -7.38 3.61
CA TYR A 74 -1.24 -6.68 3.21
C TYR A 74 -2.32 -6.74 4.30
N LYS A 75 -2.57 -7.93 4.88
CA LYS A 75 -3.49 -8.09 6.03
C LYS A 75 -3.06 -7.21 7.21
N THR A 76 -1.77 -7.11 7.45
CA THR A 76 -1.19 -6.25 8.50
C THR A 76 -1.46 -4.78 8.18
N GLY A 77 -1.20 -4.35 6.94
CA GLY A 77 -1.47 -2.99 6.45
C GLY A 77 -2.94 -2.58 6.57
N ILE A 78 -3.89 -3.42 6.15
CA ILE A 78 -5.33 -3.17 6.34
C ILE A 78 -5.65 -2.99 7.83
N ASN A 79 -5.17 -3.88 8.69
CA ASN A 79 -5.43 -3.80 10.13
C ASN A 79 -4.86 -2.53 10.76
N LEU A 80 -3.65 -2.11 10.37
CA LEU A 80 -3.06 -0.86 10.81
C LEU A 80 -3.88 0.32 10.33
N CYS A 81 -4.36 0.29 9.08
CA CYS A 81 -5.24 1.32 8.55
C CYS A 81 -6.52 1.47 9.36
N ARG A 82 -7.18 0.34 9.68
CA ARG A 82 -8.38 0.31 10.53
C ARG A 82 -8.10 0.92 11.90
N LYS A 83 -7.01 0.51 12.56
CA LYS A 83 -6.63 1.04 13.88
C LYS A 83 -6.41 2.55 13.83
N SER A 84 -5.72 3.05 12.81
CA SER A 84 -5.51 4.49 12.60
C SER A 84 -6.83 5.24 12.38
N CYS A 85 -7.73 4.69 11.56
CA CYS A 85 -9.05 5.28 11.33
C CYS A 85 -9.89 5.34 12.63
N THR A 86 -9.99 4.23 13.36
CA THR A 86 -10.74 4.16 14.62
C THR A 86 -10.18 5.10 15.67
N ARG A 87 -8.84 5.21 15.75
CA ARG A 87 -8.18 6.14 16.66
C ARG A 87 -8.49 7.59 16.32
N PHE A 88 -8.42 7.95 15.04
CA PHE A 88 -8.70 9.31 14.60
C PHE A 88 -10.15 9.69 14.83
N GLN A 89 -11.06 8.75 14.56
CA GLN A 89 -12.47 8.91 14.85
C GLN A 89 -12.68 9.25 16.34
N ALA A 90 -12.08 8.48 17.25
CA ALA A 90 -12.18 8.76 18.70
C ALA A 90 -11.61 10.13 19.07
N ALA A 91 -10.54 10.58 18.40
CA ALA A 91 -9.97 11.92 18.59
C ALA A 91 -10.95 13.02 18.11
N ILE A 92 -11.53 12.87 16.92
CA ILE A 92 -12.55 13.81 16.40
C ILE A 92 -13.77 13.85 17.32
N GLU A 93 -14.30 12.71 17.75
CA GLU A 93 -15.43 12.64 18.68
C GLU A 93 -15.11 13.35 20.00
N HIS A 94 -13.91 13.14 20.54
CA HIS A 94 -13.46 13.82 21.75
C HIS A 94 -13.37 15.35 21.55
N TRP A 95 -12.82 15.81 20.42
CA TRP A 95 -12.67 17.23 20.13
C TRP A 95 -13.98 17.93 19.83
N THR A 96 -14.97 17.21 19.29
CA THR A 96 -16.26 17.77 18.87
C THR A 96 -17.39 17.60 19.90
N ARG A 97 -17.12 16.93 21.04
CA ARG A 97 -18.11 16.55 22.07
C ARG A 97 -18.92 17.71 22.67
N HIS A 98 -18.49 18.96 22.53
CA HIS A 98 -19.13 20.14 23.13
C HIS A 98 -19.81 21.07 22.10
N GLY A 99 -19.90 20.70 20.81
CA GLY A 99 -20.61 21.48 19.79
C GLY A 99 -22.11 21.20 19.75
N GLU A 100 -22.95 22.25 19.62
CA GLU A 100 -24.42 22.11 19.53
C GLU A 100 -24.86 21.19 18.38
N ALA A 101 -25.89 20.39 18.65
CA ALA A 101 -26.34 19.19 17.93
C ALA A 101 -26.80 19.36 16.46
N VAL A 102 -26.62 20.53 15.84
CA VAL A 102 -27.10 20.78 14.46
C VAL A 102 -25.97 20.76 13.42
N LYS A 103 -24.69 20.90 13.84
CA LYS A 103 -23.48 20.75 12.99
C LYS A 103 -22.24 20.58 13.88
N LEU A 104 -21.33 19.65 13.56
CA LEU A 104 -20.03 19.54 14.24
C LEU A 104 -19.21 20.80 13.94
N SER A 105 -19.26 21.76 14.86
CA SER A 105 -18.56 23.03 14.67
C SER A 105 -17.13 22.90 15.19
N TRP A 106 -16.14 23.09 14.29
CA TRP A 106 -14.72 23.16 14.64
C TRP A 106 -14.36 24.50 15.34
N ARG A 107 -15.35 25.24 15.84
CA ARG A 107 -15.25 26.69 16.12
C ARG A 107 -14.22 27.10 17.18
N ASP A 108 -13.68 26.18 17.97
CA ASP A 108 -12.57 26.50 18.88
C ASP A 108 -11.21 26.48 18.15
N ARG A 109 -11.09 27.27 17.07
CA ARG A 109 -9.81 27.54 16.37
C ARG A 109 -8.69 27.99 17.32
N THR A 110 -9.04 28.59 18.45
CA THR A 110 -8.10 29.01 19.52
C THR A 110 -7.76 27.89 20.51
N ALA A 111 -8.52 26.79 20.57
CA ALA A 111 -8.26 25.62 21.41
C ALA A 111 -7.76 24.39 20.63
N ILE A 112 -7.44 24.56 19.35
CA ILE A 112 -6.54 23.63 18.64
C ILE A 112 -5.13 23.94 19.15
N GLY A 113 -4.84 23.49 20.37
CA GLY A 113 -3.46 23.53 20.87
C GLY A 113 -2.54 22.75 19.93
N LEU A 114 -1.25 23.06 19.98
CA LEU A 114 -0.19 22.38 19.20
C LEU A 114 -0.37 20.85 19.18
N PHE A 115 -0.77 20.28 20.33
CA PHE A 115 -1.05 18.85 20.50
C PHE A 115 -2.12 18.27 19.54
N LYS A 116 -3.20 19.00 19.25
CA LYS A 116 -4.25 18.53 18.32
C LYS A 116 -3.75 18.57 16.87
N GLN A 117 -2.95 19.59 16.52
CA GLN A 117 -2.37 19.73 15.19
C GLN A 117 -1.33 18.64 14.91
N ASP A 118 -0.48 18.32 15.90
CA ASP A 118 0.46 17.22 15.82
C ASP A 118 -0.26 15.87 15.68
N GLN A 119 -1.37 15.67 16.41
CA GLN A 119 -2.18 14.45 16.29
C GLN A 119 -2.87 14.30 14.93
N ILE A 120 -3.35 15.40 14.34
CA ILE A 120 -3.91 15.42 12.97
C ILE A 120 -2.82 15.08 11.96
N LYS A 121 -1.65 15.73 12.05
CA LYS A 121 -0.53 15.51 11.16
C LYS A 121 -0.02 14.07 11.23
N TYR A 122 0.12 13.55 12.45
CA TYR A 122 0.50 12.17 12.73
C TYR A 122 -0.49 11.17 12.12
N THR A 123 -1.80 11.40 12.33
CA THR A 123 -2.81 10.48 11.79
C THR A 123 -2.93 10.58 10.26
N SER A 124 -2.78 11.78 9.71
CA SER A 124 -2.71 11.98 8.26
C SER A 124 -1.53 11.21 7.66
N SER A 125 -0.35 11.28 8.28
CA SER A 125 0.84 10.50 7.89
C SER A 125 0.56 8.98 7.88
N GLN A 126 -0.08 8.46 8.93
CA GLN A 126 -0.50 7.05 8.98
C GLN A 126 -1.46 6.65 7.85
N LEU A 127 -2.39 7.53 7.48
CA LEU A 127 -3.36 7.26 6.42
C LEU A 127 -2.73 7.41 5.03
N GLN A 128 -1.77 8.31 4.84
CA GLN A 128 -0.98 8.38 3.60
C GLN A 128 -0.26 7.06 3.31
N ASN A 129 0.23 6.37 4.34
CA ASN A 129 0.85 5.08 4.16
C ASN A 129 -0.14 4.04 3.59
N CYS A 130 -1.38 3.98 4.12
CA CYS A 130 -2.43 3.14 3.53
C CYS A 130 -2.70 3.49 2.06
N LYS A 131 -2.74 4.80 1.74
CA LYS A 131 -3.00 5.33 0.40
C LYS A 131 -1.92 4.93 -0.61
N LEU A 132 -0.67 4.80 -0.19
CA LEU A 132 0.43 4.40 -1.07
C LEU A 132 0.48 2.88 -1.24
N THR A 133 0.31 2.14 -0.15
CA THR A 133 0.62 0.71 -0.13
C THR A 133 -0.54 -0.18 -0.60
N LEU A 134 -1.79 0.14 -0.25
CA LEU A 134 -2.93 -0.72 -0.58
C LEU A 134 -3.27 -0.73 -2.08
N PRO A 135 -3.29 0.42 -2.81
CA PRO A 135 -3.49 0.42 -4.26
C PRO A 135 -2.39 -0.34 -5.01
N SER A 136 -1.17 -0.37 -4.47
CA SER A 136 -0.03 -1.05 -5.10
C SER A 136 -0.26 -2.56 -5.20
N VAL A 137 -0.80 -3.19 -4.15
CA VAL A 137 -1.13 -4.63 -4.14
C VAL A 137 -2.17 -4.97 -5.20
N ILE A 138 -3.24 -4.17 -5.31
CA ILE A 138 -4.30 -4.37 -6.32
C ILE A 138 -3.76 -4.19 -7.73
N GLY A 139 -2.94 -3.14 -7.91
CA GLY A 139 -2.29 -2.87 -9.19
C GLY A 139 -1.43 -4.03 -9.69
N ILE A 140 -0.82 -4.79 -8.77
CA ILE A 140 0.04 -5.94 -9.09
C ILE A 140 -0.78 -7.22 -9.27
N ALA A 141 -1.84 -7.42 -8.47
CA ALA A 141 -2.80 -8.49 -8.71
C ALA A 141 -3.42 -8.40 -10.12
N ASN A 142 -3.81 -7.19 -10.53
CA ASN A 142 -4.35 -6.93 -11.88
C ASN A 142 -3.29 -7.07 -12.97
N PHE A 143 -2.04 -6.71 -12.68
CA PHE A 143 -0.91 -6.94 -13.57
C PHE A 143 -0.71 -8.43 -13.86
N HIS A 144 -0.74 -9.28 -12.82
CA HIS A 144 -0.66 -10.74 -13.00
C HIS A 144 -1.82 -11.31 -13.81
N SER A 145 -3.05 -10.84 -13.63
CA SER A 145 -4.16 -11.24 -14.49
C SER A 145 -3.96 -10.81 -15.94
N SER A 146 -3.40 -9.62 -16.16
CA SER A 146 -3.07 -9.13 -17.50
C SER A 146 -1.97 -9.98 -18.17
N LEU A 147 -0.97 -10.43 -17.39
CA LEU A 147 0.07 -11.35 -17.84
C LEU A 147 -0.49 -12.69 -18.31
N GLN A 148 -1.49 -13.21 -17.61
CA GLN A 148 -2.14 -14.48 -17.98
C GLN A 148 -2.98 -14.35 -19.26
N GLN A 149 -3.55 -13.17 -19.52
CA GLN A 149 -4.47 -12.94 -20.64
C GLN A 149 -3.77 -12.49 -21.94
N THR A 150 -2.59 -11.89 -21.84
CA THR A 150 -1.91 -11.27 -22.99
C THR A 150 -0.61 -11.99 -23.32
N SER A 151 -0.36 -12.29 -24.59
CA SER A 151 0.92 -12.85 -25.02
C SER A 151 2.08 -11.90 -24.69
N ALA A 152 3.20 -12.45 -24.20
CA ALA A 152 4.41 -11.71 -23.83
C ALA A 152 4.94 -10.83 -24.97
N GLY A 153 4.61 -9.54 -24.93
CA GLY A 153 4.96 -8.55 -25.96
C GLY A 153 5.45 -7.22 -25.37
N GLU A 154 5.75 -6.25 -26.25
CA GLU A 154 6.30 -4.94 -25.88
C GLU A 154 5.38 -4.16 -24.92
N GLU A 155 4.07 -4.24 -25.11
CA GLU A 155 3.08 -3.61 -24.23
C GLU A 155 3.14 -4.13 -22.79
N MET A 156 3.45 -5.43 -22.62
CA MET A 156 3.62 -6.01 -21.29
C MET A 156 4.90 -5.50 -20.62
N MET A 157 5.98 -5.33 -21.37
CA MET A 157 7.22 -4.75 -20.87
C MET A 157 7.05 -3.27 -20.47
N LYS A 158 6.27 -2.50 -21.23
CA LYS A 158 5.91 -1.12 -20.84
C LYS A 158 5.13 -1.10 -19.53
N LEU A 159 4.19 -2.04 -19.35
CA LEU A 159 3.42 -2.17 -18.11
C LEU A 159 4.29 -2.54 -16.91
N VAL A 160 5.26 -3.44 -17.08
CA VAL A 160 6.29 -3.78 -16.07
C VAL A 160 7.03 -2.52 -15.62
N TRP A 161 7.62 -1.77 -16.55
CA TRP A 161 8.37 -0.56 -16.20
C TRP A 161 7.52 0.49 -15.51
N LYS A 162 6.26 0.65 -15.95
CA LYS A 162 5.31 1.53 -15.29
C LYS A 162 5.08 1.10 -13.83
N LYS A 163 4.90 -0.19 -13.57
CA LYS A 163 4.68 -0.73 -12.22
C LYS A 163 5.93 -0.59 -11.35
N GLU A 164 7.11 -0.92 -11.86
CA GLU A 164 8.38 -0.72 -11.14
C GLU A 164 8.61 0.75 -10.77
N ALA A 165 8.27 1.69 -11.67
CA ALA A 165 8.38 3.12 -11.42
C ALA A 165 7.35 3.61 -10.36
N GLU A 166 6.11 3.14 -10.43
CA GLU A 166 5.06 3.43 -9.44
C GLU A 166 5.48 2.94 -8.03
N ILE A 167 5.98 1.71 -7.94
CA ILE A 167 6.43 1.12 -6.66
C ILE A 167 7.67 1.85 -6.13
N SER A 168 8.66 2.14 -6.99
CA SER A 168 9.87 2.87 -6.58
C SER A 168 9.57 4.27 -6.05
N LYS A 169 8.59 4.94 -6.65
CA LYS A 169 8.09 6.24 -6.16
C LYS A 169 7.42 6.08 -4.79
N ALA A 170 6.61 5.04 -4.61
CA ALA A 170 5.98 4.75 -3.32
C ALA A 170 7.02 4.45 -2.23
N VAL A 171 8.03 3.61 -2.52
CA VAL A 171 9.14 3.30 -1.59
C VAL A 171 9.85 4.58 -1.16
N SER A 172 10.28 5.41 -2.11
CA SER A 172 10.97 6.67 -1.81
C SER A 172 10.12 7.61 -0.92
N ALA A 173 8.82 7.67 -1.18
CA ALA A 173 7.90 8.48 -0.38
C ALA A 173 7.75 7.95 1.04
N THR A 174 7.57 6.64 1.21
CA THR A 174 7.45 5.99 2.53
C THR A 174 8.76 6.06 3.32
N GLU A 175 9.92 5.92 2.67
CA GLU A 175 11.24 6.07 3.31
C GLU A 175 11.47 7.51 3.81
N LYS A 176 11.03 8.52 3.04
CA LYS A 176 11.07 9.91 3.49
C LYS A 176 10.23 10.12 4.75
N GLN A 177 9.01 9.59 4.79
CA GLN A 177 8.15 9.65 5.97
C GLN A 177 8.78 8.92 7.17
N LEU A 178 9.37 7.74 6.95
CA LEU A 178 10.08 7.01 8.00
C LEU A 178 11.21 7.84 8.60
N HIS A 179 11.96 8.57 7.77
CA HIS A 179 13.03 9.43 8.25
C HIS A 179 12.52 10.59 9.12
N GLU A 180 11.41 11.22 8.72
CA GLU A 180 10.76 12.29 9.49
C GLU A 180 10.29 11.78 10.86
N VAL A 181 9.66 10.61 10.91
CA VAL A 181 9.19 9.94 12.15
C VAL A 181 10.36 9.54 13.04
N GLN A 182 11.44 8.99 12.47
CA GLN A 182 12.65 8.65 13.24
C GLN A 182 13.32 9.90 13.84
N SER A 183 13.32 11.02 13.12
CA SER A 183 13.81 12.29 13.64
C SER A 183 12.98 12.78 14.83
N MET A 184 11.64 12.72 14.71
CA MET A 184 10.72 13.09 15.78
C MET A 184 10.85 12.21 17.02
N LEU A 185 11.07 10.90 16.84
CA LEU A 185 11.29 9.96 17.95
C LEU A 185 12.58 10.33 18.69
N LYS A 186 13.66 10.66 17.97
CA LYS A 186 14.93 11.09 18.58
C LYS A 186 14.77 12.39 19.37
N SER A 187 14.04 13.38 18.85
CA SER A 187 13.81 14.63 19.59
C SER A 187 13.02 14.42 20.88
N LEU A 188 12.00 13.55 20.87
CA LEU A 188 11.23 13.22 22.07
C LEU A 188 12.04 12.46 23.11
N HIS A 189 12.93 11.57 22.66
CA HIS A 189 13.83 10.84 23.53
C HIS A 189 14.82 11.78 24.22
N LEU A 190 15.36 12.76 23.49
CA LEU A 190 16.25 13.78 24.05
C LEU A 190 15.52 14.67 25.07
N ALA A 191 14.31 15.12 24.77
CA ALA A 191 13.49 15.90 25.70
C ALA A 191 13.15 15.10 26.98
N SER A 192 12.92 13.79 26.84
CA SER A 192 12.64 12.90 28.00
C SER A 192 13.86 12.68 28.90
N LEU A 193 15.08 12.85 28.40
CA LEU A 193 16.29 12.78 29.22
C LEU A 193 16.52 14.07 30.03
N GLU A 194 15.93 15.19 29.59
CA GLU A 194 16.05 16.49 30.25
C GLU A 194 14.99 16.69 31.35
N ASP A 195 13.83 16.03 31.23
CA ASP A 195 12.78 16.01 32.26
C ASP A 195 12.96 14.86 33.27
N LEU A 196 12.97 15.18 34.57
CA LEU A 196 13.14 14.22 35.66
C LEU A 196 11.86 13.45 36.03
N GLU A 197 10.70 13.84 35.49
CA GLU A 197 9.41 13.17 35.69
C GLU A 197 8.84 12.69 34.34
N GLU A 198 8.46 11.41 34.27
CA GLU A 198 7.76 10.85 33.11
C GLU A 198 6.40 11.53 32.93
N ASN A 199 6.29 12.39 31.91
CA ASN A 199 5.01 12.95 31.53
C ASN A 199 4.16 11.88 30.80
N PRO A 200 2.96 11.52 31.29
CA PRO A 200 2.11 10.50 30.67
C PRO A 200 1.71 10.84 29.21
N ASP A 201 1.62 12.13 28.88
CA ASP A 201 1.31 12.58 27.51
C ASP A 201 2.50 12.32 26.56
N GLN A 202 3.73 12.44 27.06
CA GLN A 202 4.96 12.16 26.31
C GLN A 202 5.13 10.66 26.04
N VAL A 203 4.87 9.82 27.05
CA VAL A 203 4.88 8.34 26.89
C VAL A 203 3.83 7.90 25.86
N ASN A 204 2.64 8.52 25.90
CA ASN A 204 1.61 8.24 24.92
C ASN A 204 2.03 8.68 23.51
N ALA A 205 2.59 9.88 23.36
CA ALA A 205 3.10 10.41 22.08
C ALA A 205 4.18 9.51 21.47
N GLN A 206 5.16 9.07 22.28
CA GLN A 206 6.22 8.16 21.86
C GLN A 206 5.66 6.83 21.37
N ARG A 207 4.72 6.22 22.10
CA ARG A 207 4.07 4.98 21.67
C ARG A 207 3.35 5.11 20.33
N GLN A 208 2.78 6.29 20.02
CA GLN A 208 2.19 6.53 18.71
C GLN A 208 3.29 6.50 17.65
N ILE A 209 4.32 7.32 17.80
CA ILE A 209 5.42 7.43 16.83
C ILE A 209 6.10 6.08 16.59
N GLU A 210 6.25 5.25 17.62
CA GLU A 210 6.73 3.87 17.47
C GLU A 210 5.79 2.97 16.65
N THR A 211 4.48 3.10 16.88
CA THR A 211 3.47 2.38 16.08
C THR A 211 3.51 2.82 14.62
N GLU A 212 3.68 4.12 14.37
CA GLU A 212 3.83 4.68 13.03
C GLU A 212 5.11 4.18 12.35
N LYS A 213 6.24 4.23 13.06
CA LYS A 213 7.52 3.69 12.56
C LYS A 213 7.34 2.24 12.12
N PHE A 214 6.73 1.41 12.98
CA PHE A 214 6.46 0.01 12.66
C PHE A 214 5.57 -0.12 11.41
N ALA A 215 4.52 0.68 11.28
CA ALA A 215 3.65 0.66 10.11
C ALA A 215 4.38 1.04 8.81
N LEU A 216 5.28 2.02 8.87
CA LEU A 216 6.08 2.46 7.72
C LEU A 216 7.10 1.39 7.32
N GLU A 217 7.75 0.74 8.28
CA GLU A 217 8.66 -0.39 8.02
C GLU A 217 7.92 -1.54 7.33
N GLN A 218 6.75 -1.93 7.84
CA GLN A 218 5.92 -2.97 7.21
C GLN A 218 5.50 -2.61 5.78
N SER A 219 5.20 -1.34 5.51
CA SER A 219 4.86 -0.88 4.16
C SER A 219 6.05 -0.89 3.21
N ILE A 220 7.25 -0.51 3.68
CA ILE A 220 8.48 -0.60 2.88
C ILE A 220 8.75 -2.06 2.51
N ASP A 221 8.63 -2.98 3.47
CA ASP A 221 8.84 -4.41 3.22
C ASP A 221 7.83 -4.95 2.19
N LEU A 222 6.57 -4.52 2.28
CA LEU A 222 5.53 -4.87 1.31
C LEU A 222 5.85 -4.33 -0.08
N LEU A 223 6.17 -3.05 -0.20
CA LEU A 223 6.50 -2.44 -1.48
C LEU A 223 7.75 -3.07 -2.12
N LYS A 224 8.74 -3.47 -1.31
CA LYS A 224 9.92 -4.21 -1.79
C LYS A 224 9.56 -5.60 -2.28
N ALA A 225 8.77 -6.36 -1.52
CA ALA A 225 8.29 -7.69 -1.93
C ALA A 225 7.49 -7.62 -3.25
N LEU A 226 6.63 -6.61 -3.39
CA LEU A 226 5.89 -6.33 -4.61
C LEU A 226 6.80 -5.99 -5.79
N ASN A 227 7.87 -5.23 -5.57
CA ASN A 227 8.83 -4.92 -6.63
C ASN A 227 9.61 -6.16 -7.08
N GLU A 228 10.02 -7.01 -6.13
CA GLU A 228 10.68 -8.29 -6.42
C GLU A 228 9.78 -9.22 -7.23
N ASP A 229 8.50 -9.29 -6.89
CA ASP A 229 7.48 -10.04 -7.62
C ASP A 229 7.33 -9.56 -9.07
N VAL A 230 7.16 -8.23 -9.28
CA VAL A 230 7.09 -7.64 -10.62
C VAL A 230 8.36 -7.91 -11.43
N SER A 231 9.54 -7.74 -10.83
CA SER A 231 10.81 -8.00 -11.49
C SER A 231 11.02 -9.49 -11.80
N SER A 232 10.49 -10.40 -10.97
CA SER A 232 10.51 -11.85 -11.23
C SER A 232 9.61 -12.20 -12.41
N ALA A 233 8.37 -11.71 -12.42
CA ALA A 233 7.45 -11.89 -13.53
C ALA A 233 8.04 -11.37 -14.86
N ALA A 234 8.73 -10.22 -14.81
CA ALA A 234 9.44 -9.68 -15.95
C ALA A 234 10.58 -10.58 -16.47
N LYS A 235 11.31 -11.28 -15.57
CA LYS A 235 12.34 -12.25 -15.98
C LYS A 235 11.71 -13.46 -16.66
N ASP A 236 10.59 -13.95 -16.16
CA ASP A 236 9.92 -15.13 -16.73
C ASP A 236 9.31 -14.83 -18.10
N LEU A 237 8.76 -13.63 -18.31
CA LEU A 237 8.37 -13.14 -19.63
C LEU A 237 9.54 -13.19 -20.64
N ARG A 238 10.73 -12.74 -20.24
CA ARG A 238 11.92 -12.72 -21.11
C ARG A 238 12.41 -14.14 -21.43
N LYS A 239 12.35 -15.07 -20.48
CA LYS A 239 12.70 -16.48 -20.72
C LYS A 239 11.74 -17.14 -21.71
N GLY A 240 10.45 -16.86 -21.61
CA GLY A 240 9.43 -17.34 -22.56
C GLY A 240 9.66 -16.86 -23.99
N GLN A 241 10.14 -15.62 -24.17
CA GLN A 241 10.55 -15.10 -25.48
C GLN A 241 11.83 -15.78 -26.02
N GLY A 242 12.77 -16.15 -25.14
CA GLY A 242 14.00 -16.85 -25.52
C GLY A 242 13.81 -18.33 -25.92
N GLN A 243 12.70 -18.96 -25.53
CA GLN A 243 12.38 -20.35 -25.86
C GLN A 243 11.58 -20.53 -27.15
N ALA A 244 11.21 -19.46 -27.86
CA ALA A 244 10.49 -19.54 -29.14
C ALA A 244 11.39 -19.95 -30.34
N LEU A 245 12.50 -20.65 -30.08
CA LEU A 245 13.37 -21.28 -31.07
C LEU A 245 13.16 -22.80 -30.98
N SER A 246 12.05 -23.28 -31.55
CA SER A 246 11.85 -24.72 -31.70
C SER A 246 12.75 -25.20 -32.84
N THR A 247 13.78 -25.96 -32.50
CA THR A 247 14.58 -26.69 -33.49
C THR A 247 13.75 -27.89 -33.93
N VAL A 248 13.21 -27.82 -35.15
CA VAL A 248 12.39 -28.88 -35.72
C VAL A 248 13.28 -29.80 -36.53
N ARG A 249 13.25 -31.09 -36.22
CA ARG A 249 14.00 -32.12 -36.94
C ARG A 249 13.09 -32.78 -37.98
N PHE A 250 13.38 -32.57 -39.26
CA PHE A 250 12.66 -33.17 -40.38
C PHE A 250 13.40 -34.44 -40.87
N GLY A 251 13.24 -35.54 -40.13
CA GLY A 251 13.94 -36.78 -40.42
C GLY A 251 15.42 -36.77 -40.00
N GLU A 252 16.20 -37.75 -40.43
CA GLU A 252 17.57 -37.94 -39.90
C GLU A 252 18.58 -36.90 -40.40
N HIS A 253 18.32 -36.28 -41.56
CA HIS A 253 19.28 -35.44 -42.28
C HIS A 253 18.87 -33.97 -42.46
N ASN A 254 17.69 -33.55 -41.99
CA ASN A 254 17.28 -32.15 -42.08
C ASN A 254 16.96 -31.58 -40.71
N PHE A 255 17.59 -30.45 -40.39
CA PHE A 255 17.27 -29.60 -39.25
C PHE A 255 16.76 -28.26 -39.77
N GLY A 256 15.71 -27.76 -39.16
CA GLY A 256 15.18 -26.42 -39.41
C GLY A 256 14.96 -25.70 -38.09
N VAL A 257 15.07 -24.37 -38.10
CA VAL A 257 14.66 -23.54 -36.98
C VAL A 257 13.32 -22.93 -37.33
N GLN A 258 12.31 -23.20 -36.51
CA GLN A 258 11.07 -22.45 -36.56
C GLN A 258 11.13 -21.35 -35.51
N THR A 259 11.21 -20.12 -35.98
CA THR A 259 11.04 -18.91 -35.15
C THR A 259 9.59 -18.47 -35.25
N GLY A 260 8.99 -18.09 -34.12
CA GLY A 260 7.78 -17.27 -34.13
C GLY A 260 8.06 -15.84 -34.62
N ILE A 261 7.17 -14.90 -34.30
CA ILE A 261 7.41 -13.47 -34.56
C ILE A 261 8.61 -13.02 -33.72
N SER A 262 9.73 -12.71 -34.38
CA SER A 262 10.93 -12.15 -33.75
C SER A 262 10.99 -10.65 -34.01
N ASN A 263 11.10 -9.85 -32.95
CA ASN A 263 11.33 -8.40 -33.02
C ASN A 263 12.82 -8.04 -32.89
N ALA A 264 13.74 -9.02 -32.95
CA ALA A 264 15.18 -8.83 -32.87
C ALA A 264 15.93 -9.58 -33.99
N PRO A 265 17.17 -9.18 -34.35
CA PRO A 265 17.99 -9.89 -35.34
C PRO A 265 18.23 -11.35 -34.92
N ILE A 266 17.87 -12.29 -35.80
CA ILE A 266 18.07 -13.72 -35.56
C ILE A 266 19.46 -14.10 -36.06
N ASN A 267 20.37 -14.40 -35.13
CA ASN A 267 21.67 -14.97 -35.45
C ASN A 267 21.61 -16.48 -35.28
N PHE A 268 21.68 -17.21 -36.39
CA PHE A 268 21.77 -18.67 -36.39
C PHE A 268 23.18 -19.11 -36.79
N SER A 269 23.81 -19.95 -35.97
CA SER A 269 25.09 -20.55 -36.29
C SER A 269 24.97 -22.07 -36.17
N LEU A 270 25.28 -22.76 -37.27
CA LEU A 270 25.41 -24.20 -37.28
C LEU A 270 26.81 -24.53 -36.77
N GLY A 271 26.89 -25.09 -35.56
CA GLY A 271 28.11 -25.75 -35.10
C GLY A 271 28.47 -26.85 -36.09
N LYS A 272 29.67 -26.75 -36.68
CA LYS A 272 30.25 -27.84 -37.47
C LYS A 272 30.67 -28.99 -36.58
#